data_AF-A0A958VD14-F1
#
_entry.id   AF-A0A958VD14-F1
#
_cell.length_a   1.000
_cell.length_b   1.000
_cell.length_c   1.000
_cell.angle_alpha   90.00
_cell.angle_beta   90.00
_cell.angle_gamma   90.00
#
_symmetry.space_group_name_H-M   'P 1'
#
loop_
_entity.id
_entity.type
_entity.pdbx_description
1 polymer ?
#
loop_
_entity_poly.entity_id
_entity_poly.type
_entity_poly.pdbx_seq_one_letter_code
_entity_poly.pdbx_strand_id
1 'polypeptide(L)'
;ICLVTVDSLTTTNLLIWERVTLTGISHFNIYRETGAIGNYPLVGTVSASAESIWNDVNASPLTTSWRYKITQVDDCGSESNKSLHHKTMHVTINKGLGTTYNVFWDDYEGITYTSVNLYRYDQTNGIVVLATLPANVYSYTDDPGNDTLGLDYFVGFDLANACTSSRAQDYNGTRSNRSAGIFDPGNGVGLSVFEN
;
A
#
# COMPACT_ATOMS: atom_id res chain seq x y z
N ILE A 1 -7.11 -2.92 -10.77
CA ILE A 1 -6.14 -3.01 -9.66
C ILE A 1 -6.60 -4.17 -8.80
N CYS A 2 -5.70 -5.03 -8.32
CA CYS A 2 -6.06 -6.04 -7.33
C CYS A 2 -5.52 -5.69 -5.94
N LEU A 3 -4.44 -4.93 -5.85
CA LEU A 3 -3.86 -4.50 -4.58
C LEU A 3 -3.02 -3.23 -4.76
N VAL A 4 -2.93 -2.45 -3.69
CA VAL A 4 -1.90 -1.42 -3.52
C VAL A 4 -1.29 -1.62 -2.14
N THR A 5 0.03 -1.72 -2.05
CA THR A 5 0.78 -1.91 -0.79
C THR A 5 1.93 -0.92 -0.71
N VAL A 6 2.73 -0.97 0.34
CA VAL A 6 3.92 -0.12 0.52
C VAL A 6 5.17 -0.97 0.36
N ASP A 7 6.06 -0.60 -0.57
CA ASP A 7 7.35 -1.27 -0.72
C ASP A 7 8.24 -1.07 0.52
N SER A 8 8.87 -2.14 1.00
CA SER A 8 9.63 -2.13 2.28
C SER A 8 10.98 -1.47 2.18
N LEU A 9 11.58 -1.44 0.99
CA LEU A 9 12.91 -0.90 0.78
C LEU A 9 12.86 0.61 0.57
N THR A 10 11.90 1.04 -0.23
CA THR A 10 11.80 2.43 -0.73
C THR A 10 10.72 3.22 -0.02
N THR A 11 9.83 2.55 0.73
CA THR A 11 8.67 3.15 1.39
C THR A 11 7.80 3.92 0.40
N THR A 12 7.54 3.35 -0.78
CA THR A 12 6.71 3.94 -1.85
C THR A 12 5.42 3.14 -2.03
N ASN A 13 4.41 3.74 -2.67
CA ASN A 13 3.18 3.00 -3.02
C ASN A 13 3.43 2.07 -4.21
N LEU A 14 3.13 0.80 -4.03
CA LEU A 14 3.30 -0.25 -5.02
C LEU A 14 1.93 -0.74 -5.49
N LEU A 15 1.60 -0.51 -6.77
CA LEU A 15 0.35 -0.92 -7.39
C LEU A 15 0.53 -2.26 -8.09
N ILE A 16 -0.40 -3.18 -7.87
CA ILE A 16 -0.45 -4.50 -8.51
C ILE A 16 -1.83 -4.71 -9.13
N TRP A 17 -1.86 -5.30 -10.33
CA TRP A 17 -3.10 -5.63 -11.01
C TRP A 17 -3.04 -6.95 -11.76
N GLU A 18 -4.18 -7.62 -11.85
CA GLU A 18 -4.35 -8.79 -12.69
C GLU A 18 -4.69 -8.38 -14.13
N ARG A 19 -4.22 -9.18 -15.09
CA ARG A 19 -4.55 -8.98 -16.50
C ARG A 19 -5.76 -9.81 -16.87
N VAL A 20 -6.86 -9.13 -17.21
CA VAL A 20 -8.07 -9.79 -17.71
C VAL A 20 -7.88 -10.25 -19.16
N THR A 21 -7.15 -9.49 -19.97
CA THR A 21 -6.82 -9.84 -21.36
C THR A 21 -5.30 -9.86 -21.54
N LEU A 22 -4.78 -10.94 -22.12
CA LEU A 22 -3.33 -11.14 -22.30
C LEU A 22 -2.81 -10.69 -23.69
N THR A 23 -3.71 -10.35 -24.61
CA THR A 23 -3.40 -9.95 -25.99
C THR A 23 -4.17 -8.70 -26.39
N GLY A 24 -3.69 -7.99 -27.40
CA GLY A 24 -4.35 -6.80 -27.93
C GLY A 24 -4.27 -5.57 -27.03
N ILE A 25 -3.46 -5.61 -25.97
CA ILE A 25 -3.23 -4.48 -25.06
C ILE A 25 -1.82 -3.96 -25.30
N SER A 26 -1.72 -2.65 -25.55
CA SER A 26 -0.46 -1.95 -25.71
C SER A 26 0.15 -1.60 -24.35
N HIS A 27 -0.63 -0.95 -23.48
CA HIS A 27 -0.18 -0.47 -22.19
C HIS A 27 -1.34 -0.22 -21.22
N PHE A 28 -0.97 0.00 -19.96
CA PHE A 28 -1.85 0.40 -18.88
C PHE A 28 -1.53 1.83 -18.47
N ASN A 29 -2.56 2.64 -18.26
CA ASN A 29 -2.43 4.00 -17.75
C ASN A 29 -2.86 4.05 -16.29
N ILE A 30 -2.04 4.70 -15.48
CA ILE A 30 -2.20 4.78 -14.03
C ILE A 30 -2.47 6.22 -13.64
N TYR A 31 -3.50 6.40 -12.85
CA TYR A 31 -3.97 7.69 -12.40
C TYR A 31 -4.00 7.73 -10.88
N ARG A 32 -3.65 8.88 -10.31
CA ARG A 32 -3.64 9.11 -8.85
C ARG A 32 -4.50 10.31 -8.51
N GLU A 33 -5.35 10.19 -7.49
CA GLU A 33 -6.19 11.30 -7.03
C GLU A 33 -5.33 12.42 -6.45
N THR A 34 -5.52 13.65 -6.91
CA THR A 34 -4.79 14.83 -6.38
C THR A 34 -5.53 16.13 -6.65
N GLY A 35 -5.31 17.12 -5.77
CA GLY A 35 -5.85 18.48 -5.87
C GLY A 35 -7.32 18.61 -5.49
N ALA A 36 -8.19 17.71 -5.95
CA ALA A 36 -9.62 17.70 -5.66
C ALA A 36 -10.21 16.28 -5.67
N ILE A 37 -11.31 16.08 -4.94
CA ILE A 37 -12.05 14.82 -4.90
C ILE A 37 -12.47 14.44 -6.33
N GLY A 38 -12.20 13.21 -6.74
CA GLY A 38 -12.57 12.73 -8.07
C GLY A 38 -11.62 13.16 -9.19
N ASN A 39 -10.59 13.97 -8.91
CA ASN A 39 -9.62 14.39 -9.92
C ASN A 39 -8.43 13.42 -9.99
N TYR A 40 -8.37 12.62 -11.06
CA TYR A 40 -7.37 11.58 -11.28
C TYR A 40 -6.53 11.90 -12.54
N PRO A 41 -5.51 12.77 -12.46
CA PRO A 41 -4.54 12.95 -13.54
C PRO A 41 -3.68 11.70 -13.78
N LEU A 42 -3.20 11.55 -15.02
CA LEU A 42 -2.28 10.48 -15.41
C LEU A 42 -0.92 10.69 -14.72
N VAL A 43 -0.41 9.66 -14.06
CA VAL A 43 0.87 9.70 -13.33
C VAL A 43 1.87 8.65 -13.79
N GLY A 44 1.43 7.64 -14.54
CA GLY A 44 2.31 6.60 -15.04
C GLY A 44 1.67 5.80 -16.16
N THR A 45 2.53 5.17 -16.96
CA THR A 45 2.15 4.24 -18.02
C THR A 45 3.05 3.02 -17.95
N VAL A 46 2.47 1.83 -18.04
CA VAL A 46 3.21 0.56 -18.00
C VAL A 46 2.89 -0.25 -19.24
N SER A 47 3.92 -0.61 -20.00
CA SER A 47 3.78 -1.47 -21.18
C SER A 47 3.10 -2.79 -20.80
N ALA A 48 2.20 -3.30 -21.64
CA ALA A 48 1.62 -4.62 -21.45
C ALA A 48 2.67 -5.75 -21.53
N SER A 49 3.85 -5.49 -22.08
CA SER A 49 4.96 -6.45 -22.07
C SER A 49 5.76 -6.51 -20.76
N ALA A 50 5.64 -5.49 -19.89
CA ALA A 50 6.31 -5.43 -18.60
C ALA A 50 5.61 -6.33 -17.56
N GLU A 51 6.02 -6.28 -16.29
CA GLU A 51 5.27 -6.90 -15.19
C GLU A 51 4.02 -6.06 -14.85
N SER A 52 2.99 -6.67 -14.25
CA SER A 52 1.76 -5.95 -13.85
C SER A 52 1.90 -5.28 -12.50
N ILE A 53 2.97 -4.51 -12.38
CA ILE A 53 3.38 -3.82 -11.18
C ILE A 53 3.87 -2.42 -11.53
N TRP A 54 3.60 -1.47 -10.65
CA TRP A 54 4.09 -0.10 -10.82
C TRP A 54 4.38 0.53 -9.47
N ASN A 55 5.56 1.14 -9.36
CA ASN A 55 6.00 1.81 -8.16
C ASN A 55 5.84 3.34 -8.28
N ASP A 56 5.07 3.94 -7.39
CA ASP A 56 4.85 5.37 -7.36
C ASP A 56 5.92 6.09 -6.53
N VAL A 57 6.97 6.51 -7.22
CA VAL A 57 8.11 7.24 -6.62
C VAL A 57 7.80 8.70 -6.27
N ASN A 58 6.60 9.20 -6.59
CA ASN A 58 6.22 10.60 -6.39
C ASN A 58 5.12 10.79 -5.33
N ALA A 59 4.58 9.71 -4.77
CA ALA A 59 3.57 9.74 -3.72
C ALA A 59 4.10 9.03 -2.48
N SER A 60 4.49 9.82 -1.48
CA SER A 60 4.96 9.26 -0.22
C SER A 60 3.78 8.71 0.61
N PRO A 61 3.77 7.43 0.97
CA PRO A 61 2.78 6.88 1.90
C PRO A 61 3.01 7.38 3.33
N LEU A 62 4.13 8.06 3.64
CA LEU A 62 4.36 8.65 4.95
C LEU A 62 3.53 9.92 5.19
N THR A 63 3.11 10.61 4.12
CA THR A 63 2.41 11.89 4.24
C THR A 63 0.90 11.74 4.29
N THR A 64 0.34 10.79 3.55
CA THR A 64 -1.10 10.53 3.46
C THR A 64 -1.36 9.18 2.79
N SER A 65 -2.59 8.69 2.89
CA SER A 65 -3.12 7.66 2.00
C SER A 65 -3.37 8.21 0.60
N TRP A 66 -3.28 7.34 -0.41
CA TRP A 66 -3.38 7.71 -1.82
C TRP A 66 -4.38 6.84 -2.54
N ARG A 67 -5.19 7.46 -3.41
CA ARG A 67 -6.16 6.76 -4.26
C ARG A 67 -5.66 6.62 -5.69
N TYR A 68 -5.85 5.43 -6.25
CA TYR A 68 -5.40 5.09 -7.60
C TYR A 68 -6.50 4.49 -8.45
N LYS A 69 -6.43 4.74 -9.75
CA LYS A 69 -7.22 4.08 -10.78
C LYS A 69 -6.32 3.65 -11.93
N ILE A 70 -6.72 2.60 -12.62
CA ILE A 70 -6.05 2.10 -13.82
C ILE A 70 -7.04 1.98 -15.00
N THR A 71 -6.54 2.16 -16.21
CA THR A 71 -7.19 1.80 -17.49
C THR A 71 -6.25 0.92 -18.31
N GLN A 72 -6.79 0.27 -19.33
CA GLN A 72 -6.02 -0.41 -20.37
C GLN A 72 -6.20 0.31 -21.71
N VAL A 73 -5.16 0.34 -22.52
CA VAL A 73 -5.16 0.88 -23.88
C VAL A 73 -4.82 -0.24 -24.85
N ASP A 74 -5.68 -0.45 -25.84
CA ASP A 74 -5.45 -1.48 -26.85
C ASP A 74 -4.39 -1.06 -27.89
N ASP A 75 -3.97 -2.01 -28.72
CA ASP A 75 -2.98 -1.78 -29.80
C ASP A 75 -3.48 -0.78 -30.87
N CYS A 76 -4.78 -0.50 -30.90
CA CYS A 76 -5.41 0.49 -31.78
C CYS A 76 -5.45 1.90 -31.14
N GLY A 77 -5.05 2.04 -29.87
CA GLY A 77 -5.06 3.29 -29.11
C GLY A 77 -6.37 3.62 -28.42
N SER A 78 -7.33 2.69 -28.35
CA SER A 78 -8.59 2.88 -27.61
C SER A 78 -8.39 2.59 -26.13
N GLU A 79 -8.74 3.55 -25.28
CA GLU A 79 -8.64 3.44 -23.83
C GLU A 79 -9.95 2.98 -23.19
N SER A 80 -9.86 2.10 -22.18
CA SER A 80 -11.02 1.64 -21.42
C SER A 80 -11.55 2.69 -20.45
N ASN A 81 -12.73 2.42 -19.86
CA ASN A 81 -13.15 3.12 -18.66
C ASN A 81 -12.15 2.89 -17.50
N LYS A 82 -12.02 3.88 -16.62
CA LYS A 82 -11.23 3.76 -15.38
C LYS A 82 -11.86 2.73 -14.45
N SER A 83 -11.01 1.93 -13.83
CA SER A 83 -11.41 1.01 -12.76
C SER A 83 -11.97 1.74 -11.53
N LEU A 84 -12.59 0.97 -10.63
CA LEU A 84 -12.83 1.41 -9.26
C LEU A 84 -11.50 1.78 -8.59
N HIS A 85 -11.56 2.76 -7.69
CA HIS A 85 -10.34 3.21 -7.02
C HIS A 85 -9.90 2.22 -5.95
N HIS A 86 -8.59 2.20 -5.72
CA HIS A 86 -8.00 1.61 -4.52
C HIS A 86 -7.33 2.70 -3.70
N LYS A 87 -7.53 2.72 -2.38
CA LYS A 87 -6.89 3.66 -1.44
C LYS A 87 -5.94 2.89 -0.53
N THR A 88 -4.70 3.35 -0.38
CA THR A 88 -3.76 2.81 0.62
C THR A 88 -4.17 3.17 2.04
N MET A 89 -3.53 2.53 3.03
CA MET A 89 -3.67 2.90 4.45
C MET A 89 -2.51 3.81 4.87
N HIS A 90 -2.77 4.73 5.79
CA HIS A 90 -1.82 5.64 6.39
C HIS A 90 -1.86 5.50 7.91
N VAL A 91 -0.72 5.16 8.52
CA VAL A 91 -0.55 5.11 9.97
C VAL A 91 0.22 6.32 10.46
N THR A 92 -0.22 6.86 11.59
CA THR A 92 0.47 7.91 12.34
C THR A 92 0.50 7.56 13.82
N ILE A 93 1.50 8.07 14.52
CA ILE A 93 1.65 7.86 15.96
C ILE A 93 1.84 9.18 16.69
N ASN A 94 1.34 9.25 17.91
CA ASN A 94 1.63 10.33 18.84
C ASN A 94 2.02 9.74 20.19
N LYS A 95 3.09 10.25 20.79
CA LYS A 95 3.46 9.85 22.15
C LYS A 95 2.38 10.31 23.13
N GLY A 96 1.89 9.38 23.94
CA GLY A 96 0.90 9.62 24.99
C GLY A 96 1.53 10.00 26.33
N LEU A 97 0.77 9.80 27.42
CA LEU A 97 1.29 9.99 28.77
C LEU A 97 2.13 8.80 29.21
N GLY A 98 3.19 9.05 29.98
CA GLY A 98 4.11 8.02 30.46
C GLY A 98 4.83 7.33 29.30
N THR A 99 4.64 6.01 29.21
CA THR A 99 5.27 5.12 28.23
C THR A 99 4.36 4.79 27.04
N THR A 100 3.17 5.38 26.98
CA THR A 100 2.16 5.04 25.97
C THR A 100 2.38 5.71 24.62
N TYR A 101 1.90 5.06 23.56
CA TYR A 101 1.85 5.58 22.20
C TYR A 101 0.45 5.38 21.62
N ASN A 102 -0.14 6.46 21.12
CA ASN A 102 -1.42 6.42 20.42
C ASN A 102 -1.15 6.22 18.93
N VAL A 103 -1.66 5.12 18.38
CA VAL A 103 -1.56 4.75 16.97
C VAL A 103 -2.90 5.01 16.31
N PHE A 104 -2.87 5.69 15.17
CA PHE A 104 -4.05 6.02 14.36
C PHE A 104 -3.83 5.60 12.92
N TRP A 105 -4.86 5.11 12.25
CA TRP A 105 -4.80 4.77 10.84
C TRP A 105 -6.14 4.99 10.14
N ASP A 106 -6.13 5.02 8.81
CA ASP A 106 -7.35 4.98 7.98
C ASP A 106 -7.56 3.61 7.32
N ASP A 107 -8.74 3.42 6.74
CA ASP A 107 -9.15 2.19 6.07
C ASP A 107 -8.55 2.06 4.67
N TYR A 108 -8.33 0.83 4.22
CA TYR A 108 -8.09 0.54 2.82
C TYR A 108 -9.42 0.58 2.04
N GLU A 109 -9.43 1.21 0.86
CA GLU A 109 -10.60 1.20 -0.03
C GLU A 109 -10.29 0.39 -1.30
N GLY A 110 -11.29 -0.31 -1.84
CA GLY A 110 -11.17 -1.09 -3.08
C GLY A 110 -11.10 -2.60 -2.88
N ILE A 111 -10.92 -3.06 -1.64
CA ILE A 111 -10.97 -4.48 -1.24
C ILE A 111 -11.79 -4.60 0.04
N THR A 112 -12.60 -5.65 0.15
CA THR A 112 -13.33 -5.95 1.38
C THR A 112 -12.49 -6.84 2.29
N TYR A 113 -12.36 -6.45 3.56
CA TYR A 113 -11.66 -7.19 4.61
C TYR A 113 -12.41 -6.99 5.95
N THR A 114 -12.26 -7.94 6.87
CA THR A 114 -13.03 -7.96 8.13
C THR A 114 -12.21 -7.53 9.34
N SER A 115 -10.89 -7.67 9.26
CA SER A 115 -9.97 -7.36 10.36
C SER A 115 -8.64 -6.82 9.85
N VAL A 116 -7.97 -6.08 10.71
CA VAL A 116 -6.63 -5.54 10.51
C VAL A 116 -5.73 -6.01 11.65
N ASN A 117 -4.51 -6.41 11.30
CA ASN A 117 -3.45 -6.67 12.27
C ASN A 117 -2.66 -5.38 12.51
N LEU A 118 -2.53 -5.01 13.78
CA LEU A 118 -1.63 -3.95 14.23
C LEU A 118 -0.30 -4.58 14.62
N TYR A 119 0.76 -4.11 13.98
CA TYR A 119 2.13 -4.56 14.24
C TYR A 119 2.92 -3.48 14.97
N ARG A 120 3.80 -3.92 15.86
CA ARG A 120 4.86 -3.11 16.45
C ARG A 120 6.19 -3.75 16.16
N TYR A 121 7.16 -2.95 15.77
CA TYR A 121 8.57 -3.30 15.77
C TYR A 121 9.25 -2.58 16.93
N ASP A 122 10.12 -3.32 17.62
CA ASP A 122 11.13 -2.74 18.51
C ASP A 122 12.45 -3.52 18.37
N GLN A 123 13.56 -2.89 18.77
CA GLN A 123 14.88 -3.50 18.61
C GLN A 123 15.06 -4.80 19.40
N THR A 124 14.28 -5.01 20.47
CA THR A 124 14.42 -6.16 21.37
C THR A 124 13.65 -7.38 20.86
N ASN A 125 12.42 -7.19 20.40
CA ASN A 125 11.49 -8.25 20.03
C ASN A 125 11.33 -8.42 18.51
N GLY A 126 11.85 -7.48 17.72
CA GLY A 126 11.55 -7.43 16.30
C GLY A 126 10.07 -7.09 16.06
N ILE A 127 9.50 -7.61 14.98
CA ILE A 127 8.08 -7.38 14.64
C ILE A 127 7.19 -8.31 15.47
N VAL A 128 6.22 -7.75 16.17
CA VAL A 128 5.18 -8.46 16.90
C VAL A 128 3.80 -7.98 16.48
N VAL A 129 2.81 -8.89 16.47
CA VAL A 129 1.40 -8.53 16.34
C VAL A 129 0.89 -8.11 17.71
N LEU A 130 0.50 -6.84 17.85
CA LEU A 130 -0.07 -6.31 19.09
C LEU A 130 -1.53 -6.71 19.25
N ALA A 131 -2.30 -6.61 18.16
CA ALA A 131 -3.73 -6.88 18.15
C ALA A 131 -4.23 -7.21 16.75
N THR A 132 -5.30 -8.00 16.69
CA THR A 132 -6.17 -8.12 15.51
C THR A 132 -7.48 -7.42 15.83
N LEU A 133 -7.79 -6.37 15.07
CA LEU A 133 -8.91 -5.47 15.33
C LEU A 133 -9.93 -5.57 14.19
N PRO A 134 -11.23 -5.36 14.45
CA PRO A 134 -12.23 -5.22 13.40
C PRO A 134 -11.86 -4.08 12.43
N ALA A 135 -12.18 -4.24 11.13
CA ALA A 135 -11.82 -3.29 10.08
C ALA A 135 -12.41 -1.87 10.23
N ASN A 136 -13.39 -1.69 11.12
CA ASN A 136 -14.00 -0.40 11.46
C ASN A 136 -13.37 0.29 12.69
N VAL A 137 -12.25 -0.24 13.20
CA VAL A 137 -11.44 0.37 14.27
C VAL A 137 -10.22 1.04 13.65
N TYR A 138 -9.91 2.25 14.11
CA TYR A 138 -8.92 3.16 13.49
C TYR A 138 -7.91 3.75 14.49
N SER A 139 -7.91 3.26 15.73
CA SER A 139 -7.01 3.74 16.76
C SER A 139 -6.71 2.66 17.79
N TYR A 140 -5.50 2.69 18.35
CA TYR A 140 -5.07 1.82 19.44
C TYR A 140 -4.05 2.56 20.33
N THR A 141 -4.13 2.36 21.64
CA THR A 141 -3.12 2.86 22.57
C THR A 141 -2.25 1.69 23.00
N ASP A 142 -0.98 1.72 22.62
CA ASP A 142 0.03 0.77 23.05
C ASP A 142 0.82 1.30 24.25
N ASP A 143 1.28 0.40 25.11
CA ASP A 143 2.20 0.71 26.22
C ASP A 143 3.38 -0.26 26.17
N PRO A 144 4.42 0.06 25.37
CA PRO A 144 5.62 -0.77 25.28
C PRO A 144 6.49 -0.72 26.56
N GLY A 145 6.16 0.12 27.54
CA GLY A 145 6.95 0.34 28.74
C GLY A 145 8.15 1.28 28.52
N ASN A 146 9.07 1.29 29.48
CA ASN A 146 10.28 2.12 29.41
C ASN A 146 11.35 1.48 28.50
N ASP A 147 12.26 2.31 27.97
CA ASP A 147 13.47 1.89 27.24
C ASP A 147 13.26 1.10 25.94
N THR A 148 12.10 1.24 25.29
CA THR A 148 11.87 0.63 23.98
C THR A 148 12.47 1.49 22.87
N LEU A 149 13.57 1.00 22.27
CA LEU A 149 14.27 1.67 21.18
C LEU A 149 13.78 1.19 19.81
N GLY A 150 13.82 2.10 18.84
CA GLY A 150 13.47 1.81 17.45
C GLY A 150 11.99 1.47 17.23
N LEU A 151 11.10 2.02 18.07
CA LEU A 151 9.66 1.82 17.93
C LEU A 151 9.17 2.19 16.54
N ASP A 152 8.44 1.27 15.93
CA ASP A 152 7.78 1.48 14.66
C ASP A 152 6.47 0.69 14.59
N TYR A 153 5.45 1.26 13.97
CA TYR A 153 4.11 0.72 13.89
C TYR A 153 3.66 0.71 12.44
N PHE A 154 2.88 -0.31 12.09
CA PHE A 154 2.18 -0.39 10.82
C PHE A 154 0.96 -1.29 10.98
N VAL A 155 -0.01 -1.12 10.09
CA VAL A 155 -1.20 -1.96 10.03
C VAL A 155 -1.24 -2.70 8.71
N GLY A 156 -1.82 -3.89 8.70
CA GLY A 156 -1.95 -4.69 7.49
C GLY A 156 -3.06 -5.71 7.59
N PHE A 157 -3.47 -6.24 6.43
CA PHE A 157 -4.42 -7.34 6.35
C PHE A 157 -4.06 -8.28 5.20
N ASP A 158 -4.43 -9.53 5.39
CA ASP A 158 -4.28 -10.57 4.38
C ASP A 158 -5.50 -10.59 3.45
N LEU A 159 -5.25 -10.83 2.17
CA LEU A 159 -6.25 -11.01 1.16
C LEU A 159 -6.84 -12.43 1.25
N ALA A 160 -8.16 -12.53 1.06
CA ALA A 160 -8.82 -13.84 0.93
C ALA A 160 -8.35 -14.60 -0.33
N ASN A 161 -7.97 -13.87 -1.37
CA ASN A 161 -7.37 -14.40 -2.59
C ASN A 161 -6.13 -13.58 -2.93
N ALA A 162 -5.03 -14.24 -3.24
CA ALA A 162 -3.80 -13.57 -3.63
C ALA A 162 -4.00 -12.69 -4.87
N CYS A 163 -3.38 -11.51 -4.87
CA CYS A 163 -3.31 -10.62 -6.02
C CYS A 163 -2.09 -11.02 -6.85
N THR A 164 -2.34 -11.51 -8.07
CA THR A 164 -1.30 -12.09 -8.92
C THR A 164 -0.75 -11.04 -9.90
N SER A 165 0.57 -10.83 -9.90
CA SER A 165 1.22 -10.02 -10.93
C SER A 165 1.65 -10.93 -12.08
N SER A 166 1.20 -10.65 -13.30
CA SER A 166 1.63 -11.42 -14.45
C SER A 166 3.14 -11.32 -14.62
N ARG A 167 3.83 -12.47 -14.52
CA ARG A 167 5.30 -12.62 -14.57
C ARG A 167 6.06 -12.27 -13.28
N ALA A 168 5.38 -12.07 -12.15
CA ALA A 168 6.04 -11.82 -10.87
C ALA A 168 5.44 -12.66 -9.72
N GLN A 169 5.69 -12.23 -8.48
CA GLN A 169 5.26 -12.85 -7.23
C GLN A 169 3.77 -12.60 -6.95
N ASP A 170 3.16 -13.53 -6.22
CA ASP A 170 1.81 -13.40 -5.68
C ASP A 170 1.83 -12.56 -4.39
N TYR A 171 0.87 -11.64 -4.26
CA TYR A 171 0.72 -10.79 -3.09
C TYR A 171 -0.46 -11.26 -2.24
N ASN A 172 -0.17 -11.68 -1.01
CA ASN A 172 -1.18 -12.24 -0.11
C ASN A 172 -1.76 -11.21 0.86
N GLY A 173 -1.26 -9.97 0.89
CA GLY A 173 -1.70 -8.96 1.85
C GLY A 173 -1.21 -7.57 1.48
N THR A 174 -1.68 -6.56 2.22
CA THR A 174 -1.20 -5.18 2.11
C THR A 174 -0.96 -4.59 3.49
N ARG A 175 -0.16 -3.53 3.52
CA ARG A 175 0.14 -2.76 4.73
C ARG A 175 0.13 -1.25 4.47
N SER A 176 -0.02 -0.51 5.56
CA SER A 176 0.21 0.94 5.59
C SER A 176 1.69 1.28 5.41
N ASN A 177 2.01 2.57 5.43
CA ASN A 177 3.37 2.99 5.76
C ASN A 177 3.80 2.46 7.14
N ARG A 178 5.10 2.54 7.38
CA ARG A 178 5.68 2.44 8.71
C ARG A 178 5.75 3.82 9.35
N SER A 179 5.39 3.92 10.62
CA SER A 179 5.45 5.18 11.38
C SER A 179 6.85 5.80 11.43
N ALA A 180 7.89 4.97 11.37
CA ALA A 180 9.31 5.36 11.31
C ALA A 180 9.94 5.02 9.94
N GLY A 181 9.13 4.81 8.90
CA GLY A 181 9.61 4.55 7.55
C GLY A 181 10.35 5.77 6.97
N ILE A 182 11.30 5.51 6.08
CA ILE A 182 12.04 6.55 5.35
C ILE A 182 11.63 6.46 3.89
N PHE A 183 11.09 7.56 3.36
CA PHE A 183 10.79 7.67 1.94
C PHE A 183 12.07 7.79 1.14
N ASP A 184 12.48 6.70 0.51
CA ASP A 184 13.68 6.61 -0.32
C ASP A 184 13.33 5.99 -1.68
N PRO A 185 12.64 6.74 -2.56
CA PRO A 185 12.15 6.21 -3.83
C PRO A 185 13.27 5.78 -4.79
N GLY A 186 14.53 6.21 -4.59
CA GLY A 186 15.63 5.98 -5.52
C GLY A 186 15.24 6.23 -6.98
N ASN A 187 15.54 5.27 -7.86
CA ASN A 187 15.06 5.23 -9.26
C ASN A 187 13.83 4.31 -9.46
N GLY A 188 13.12 3.94 -8.38
CA GLY A 188 11.97 3.03 -8.44
C GLY A 188 12.29 1.54 -8.61
N VAL A 189 13.57 1.16 -8.50
CA VAL A 189 14.09 -0.23 -8.66
C VAL A 189 14.13 -1.04 -7.37
N GLY A 190 13.53 -0.54 -6.28
CA GLY A 190 13.27 -1.34 -5.09
C GLY A 190 12.07 -2.24 -5.31
N LEU A 191 12.25 -3.33 -6.04
CA LEU A 191 11.33 -4.46 -6.01
C LEU A 191 12.05 -5.58 -5.26
N SER A 192 11.96 -5.56 -3.93
CA SER A 192 12.20 -6.76 -3.15
C SER A 192 11.06 -6.96 -2.17
N VAL A 193 10.29 -8.01 -2.45
CA VAL A 193 9.17 -8.47 -1.66
C VAL A 193 9.75 -9.33 -0.54
N PHE A 194 9.80 -8.78 0.68
CA PHE A 194 9.70 -9.62 1.86
C PHE A 194 8.28 -9.48 2.38
N GLU A 195 7.37 -10.26 1.79
CA GLU A 195 6.10 -10.65 2.40
C GLU A 195 5.94 -12.16 2.13
N ASN A 196 6.54 -12.97 3.02
CA ASN A 196 6.11 -14.34 3.28
C ASN A 196 5.09 -14.30 4.40
#